data_AF-H5XLL3-F1
#
_entry.id   AF-H5XLL3-F1
#
_cell.length_a   1.000
_cell.length_b   1.000
_cell.length_c   1.000
_cell.angle_alpha   90.00
_cell.angle_beta   90.00
_cell.angle_gamma   90.00
#
_symmetry.space_group_name_H-M   'P 1'
#
loop_
_entity.id
_entity.type
_entity.pdbx_description
1 polymer ?
#
loop_
_entity_poly.entity_id
_entity_poly.type
_entity_poly.pdbx_seq_one_letter_code
_entity_poly.pdbx_strand_id
1 'polypeptide(L)'
;MGDTVVTVLNSPAVSELDDAARAVERAGEGLQRACTTLARRGDDVRALRAAVRSAARLTRALATAVDGIVDHVPRSVVRAETADDLVADLKALRNCLATGAAVADPALDDLRDLTLSDPEGEFARSYQEWAAASTSAGS
;
A
#
# COMPACT_ATOMS: atom_id res chain seq x y z
N MET A 1 32.11 -17.79 39.51
CA MET A 1 30.84 -17.16 39.07
C MET A 1 31.12 -16.58 37.70
N GLY A 2 30.87 -17.36 36.66
CA GLY A 2 30.99 -16.88 35.28
C GLY A 2 29.62 -16.40 34.84
N ASP A 3 29.52 -15.10 34.54
CA ASP A 3 28.36 -14.52 33.88
C ASP A 3 28.23 -15.15 32.50
N THR A 4 27.23 -16.02 32.35
CA THR A 4 26.74 -16.45 31.05
C THR A 4 26.00 -15.25 30.46
N VAL A 5 26.73 -14.39 29.75
CA VAL A 5 26.17 -13.37 28.88
C VAL A 5 25.34 -14.11 27.83
N VAL A 6 24.02 -14.15 28.05
CA VAL A 6 23.03 -14.58 27.07
C VAL A 6 23.13 -13.62 25.91
N THR A 7 24.00 -13.95 24.95
CA THR A 7 24.08 -13.25 23.69
C THR A 7 22.85 -13.69 22.91
N VAL A 8 21.74 -12.98 23.10
CA VAL A 8 20.59 -13.02 22.20
C VAL A 8 21.12 -12.50 20.87
N LEU A 9 21.66 -13.39 20.06
CA LEU A 9 21.98 -13.11 18.67
C LEU A 9 20.63 -12.79 18.02
N ASN A 10 20.37 -11.50 17.83
CA ASN A 10 19.32 -11.00 16.95
C ASN A 10 19.52 -11.68 15.60
N SER A 11 18.80 -12.77 15.37
CA SER A 11 18.88 -13.52 14.13
C SER A 11 18.31 -12.61 13.03
N PRO A 12 18.97 -12.47 11.86
CA PRO A 12 18.53 -11.55 10.81
C PRO A 12 17.07 -11.79 10.39
N ALA A 13 16.64 -13.05 10.42
CA ALA A 13 15.26 -13.45 10.13
C ALA A 13 14.22 -12.86 11.12
N VAL A 14 14.56 -12.71 12.40
CA VAL A 14 13.68 -12.09 13.41
C VAL A 14 13.56 -10.59 13.16
N SER A 15 14.67 -9.94 12.78
CA SER A 15 14.67 -8.52 12.42
C SER A 15 13.83 -8.23 11.16
N GLU A 16 13.89 -9.12 10.17
CA GLU A 16 13.10 -8.99 8.93
C GLU A 16 11.59 -9.12 9.20
N LEU A 17 11.19 -10.04 10.09
CA LEU A 17 9.79 -10.20 10.47
C LEU A 17 9.27 -9.01 11.30
N ASP A 18 10.09 -8.47 12.21
CA ASP A 18 9.77 -7.26 12.97
C ASP A 18 9.60 -6.04 12.04
N ASP A 19 10.47 -5.90 11.04
CA ASP A 19 10.37 -4.81 10.07
C ASP A 19 9.14 -4.97 9.16
N ALA A 20 8.78 -6.21 8.79
CA ALA A 20 7.55 -6.50 8.07
C ALA A 20 6.30 -6.18 8.91
N ALA A 21 6.30 -6.54 10.20
CA ALA A 21 5.20 -6.21 11.13
C ALA A 21 5.02 -4.69 11.24
N ARG A 22 6.10 -3.94 11.47
CA ARG A 22 6.07 -2.46 11.48
C ARG A 22 5.63 -1.86 10.15
N ALA A 23 5.93 -2.51 9.02
CA ALA A 23 5.47 -2.07 7.71
C ALA A 23 3.95 -2.26 7.56
N VAL A 24 3.41 -3.38 8.03
CA VAL A 24 1.97 -3.66 8.06
C VAL A 24 1.24 -2.65 8.94
N GLU A 25 1.71 -2.41 10.16
CA GLU A 25 1.11 -1.42 11.09
C GLU A 25 1.05 -0.03 10.46
N ARG A 26 2.19 0.48 9.96
CA ARG A 26 2.24 1.79 9.29
C ARG A 26 1.36 1.88 8.05
N ALA A 27 1.20 0.78 7.31
CA ALA A 27 0.30 0.73 6.16
C ALA A 27 -1.17 0.73 6.60
N GLY A 28 -1.51 0.01 7.68
CA GLY A 28 -2.83 -0.01 8.28
C GLY A 28 -3.27 1.37 8.78
N GLU A 29 -2.41 2.06 9.53
CA GLU A 29 -2.64 3.45 9.96
C GLU A 29 -2.83 4.40 8.77
N GLY A 30 -2.07 4.18 7.68
CA GLY A 30 -2.21 4.93 6.44
C GLY A 30 -3.59 4.74 5.81
N LEU A 31 -4.03 3.49 5.69
CA LEU A 31 -5.35 3.15 5.15
C LEU A 31 -6.48 3.73 6.02
N GLN A 32 -6.40 3.58 7.34
CA GLN A 32 -7.41 4.12 8.25
C GLN A 32 -7.56 5.65 8.09
N ARG A 33 -6.44 6.37 7.98
CA ARG A 33 -6.45 7.81 7.72
C ARG A 33 -7.06 8.16 6.37
N ALA A 34 -6.69 7.43 5.31
CA ALA A 34 -7.21 7.67 3.97
C ALA A 34 -8.73 7.41 3.90
N CYS A 35 -9.22 6.33 4.50
CA CYS A 35 -10.65 6.04 4.60
C CYS A 35 -11.41 7.12 5.41
N THR A 36 -10.82 7.60 6.50
CA THR A 36 -11.40 8.70 7.28
C THR A 36 -11.53 9.98 6.46
N THR A 37 -10.49 10.31 5.67
CA THR A 37 -10.54 11.47 4.76
C THR A 37 -11.58 11.29 3.67
N LEU A 38 -11.67 10.10 3.05
CA LEU A 38 -12.68 9.80 2.04
C LEU A 38 -14.10 9.93 2.61
N ALA A 39 -14.35 9.37 3.80
CA ALA A 39 -15.65 9.47 4.46
C ALA A 39 -16.06 10.93 4.75
N ARG A 40 -15.10 11.82 5.00
CA ARG A 40 -15.36 13.26 5.22
C ARG A 40 -15.54 14.05 3.94
N ARG A 41 -15.00 13.57 2.82
CA ARG A 41 -14.93 14.27 1.53
C ARG A 41 -15.56 13.42 0.43
N GLY A 42 -16.72 12.79 0.65
CA GLY A 42 -17.26 11.68 -0.14
C GLY A 42 -17.16 11.75 -1.67
N ASP A 43 -17.09 12.94 -2.25
CA ASP A 43 -17.02 13.17 -3.71
C ASP A 43 -15.60 13.55 -4.21
N ASP A 44 -14.58 13.58 -3.34
CA ASP A 44 -13.19 13.92 -3.68
C ASP A 44 -12.46 12.71 -4.27
N VAL A 45 -12.34 12.68 -5.60
CA VAL A 45 -11.61 11.64 -6.35
C VAL A 45 -10.16 11.48 -5.86
N ARG A 46 -9.51 12.56 -5.38
CA ARG A 46 -8.16 12.46 -4.81
C ARG A 46 -8.16 11.70 -3.49
N ALA A 47 -9.19 11.87 -2.67
CA ALA A 47 -9.36 11.11 -1.43
C ALA A 47 -9.63 9.63 -1.73
N LEU A 48 -10.45 9.33 -2.75
CA LEU A 48 -10.69 7.96 -3.20
C LEU A 48 -9.41 7.29 -3.69
N ARG A 49 -8.65 7.98 -4.53
CA ARG A 49 -7.34 7.51 -5.01
C ARG A 49 -6.35 7.27 -3.88
N ALA A 50 -6.32 8.14 -2.87
CA ALA A 50 -5.47 7.95 -1.69
C ALA A 50 -5.88 6.71 -0.88
N ALA A 51 -7.19 6.43 -0.75
CA ALA A 51 -7.69 5.24 -0.07
C ALA A 51 -7.30 3.95 -0.82
N VAL A 52 -7.55 3.90 -2.14
CA VAL A 52 -7.16 2.75 -2.99
C VAL A 52 -5.65 2.51 -2.94
N ARG A 53 -4.83 3.58 -3.02
CA ARG A 53 -3.37 3.48 -2.93
C ARG A 53 -2.91 2.94 -1.58
N SER A 54 -3.57 3.38 -0.50
CA SER A 54 -3.23 2.93 0.86
C SER A 54 -3.63 1.46 1.07
N ALA A 55 -4.75 1.02 0.50
CA ALA A 55 -5.16 -0.38 0.52
C ALA A 55 -4.15 -1.26 -0.22
N ALA A 56 -3.74 -0.88 -1.44
CA ALA A 56 -2.72 -1.60 -2.20
C ALA A 56 -1.40 -1.73 -1.44
N ARG A 57 -0.98 -0.65 -0.75
CA ARG A 57 0.23 -0.65 0.08
C ARG A 57 0.12 -1.61 1.26
N LEU A 58 -1.02 -1.66 1.96
CA LEU A 58 -1.26 -2.62 3.04
C LEU A 58 -1.22 -4.06 2.52
N THR A 59 -1.86 -4.34 1.39
CA THR A 59 -1.84 -5.67 0.77
C THR A 59 -0.41 -6.13 0.43
N ARG A 60 0.43 -5.25 -0.11
CA ARG A 60 1.85 -5.55 -0.38
C ARG A 60 2.66 -5.79 0.90
N ALA A 61 2.41 -5.01 1.95
CA ALA A 61 3.06 -5.19 3.25
C ALA A 61 2.68 -6.55 3.87
N LEU A 62 1.40 -6.93 3.80
CA LEU A 62 0.93 -8.24 4.25
C LEU A 62 1.58 -9.37 3.44
N ALA A 63 1.69 -9.24 2.11
CA ALA A 63 2.35 -10.24 1.28
C ALA A 63 3.83 -10.46 1.71
N THR A 64 4.53 -9.37 2.00
CA THR A 64 5.93 -9.41 2.47
C THR A 64 6.04 -10.06 3.85
N ALA A 65 5.11 -9.75 4.77
CA ALA A 65 5.08 -10.41 6.07
C ALA A 65 4.82 -11.92 5.96
N VAL A 66 3.93 -12.33 5.05
CA VAL A 66 3.69 -13.75 4.77
C VAL A 66 4.93 -14.43 4.19
N ASP A 67 5.67 -13.79 3.28
CA ASP A 67 6.96 -14.30 2.78
C ASP A 67 7.93 -14.57 3.96
N GLY A 68 8.06 -13.63 4.90
CA GLY A 68 8.90 -13.81 6.10
C GLY A 68 8.42 -14.93 7.04
N ILE A 69 7.10 -15.15 7.16
CA ILE A 69 6.53 -16.26 7.94
C ILE A 69 6.85 -17.60 7.27
N VAL A 70 6.69 -17.70 5.95
CA VAL A 70 7.01 -18.92 5.17
C VAL A 70 8.44 -19.37 5.45
N ASP A 71 9.39 -18.43 5.50
CA ASP A 71 10.79 -18.75 5.78
C ASP A 71 11.01 -19.27 7.22
N HIS A 72 10.14 -18.93 8.17
CA HIS A 72 10.24 -19.40 9.56
C HIS A 72 9.60 -20.77 9.81
N VAL A 73 8.60 -21.16 9.02
CA VAL A 73 7.82 -22.39 9.24
C VAL A 73 8.67 -23.66 9.34
N PRO A 74 9.61 -23.95 8.40
CA PRO A 74 10.42 -25.19 8.45
C PRO A 74 11.32 -25.30 9.69
N ARG A 75 11.64 -24.17 10.33
CA ARG A 75 12.48 -24.13 11.55
C ARG A 75 11.67 -24.29 12.83
N SER A 76 10.37 -24.06 12.76
CA SER A 76 9.48 -23.94 13.93
C SER A 76 8.53 -25.12 14.07
N VAL A 77 8.28 -25.86 12.99
CA VAL A 77 7.35 -27.00 12.98
C VAL A 77 8.13 -28.31 12.99
N VAL A 78 7.85 -29.16 13.99
CA VAL A 78 8.59 -30.42 14.22
C VAL A 78 8.23 -31.51 13.21
N ARG A 79 7.00 -31.52 12.69
CA ARG A 79 6.53 -32.51 11.71
C ARG A 79 6.70 -31.96 10.29
N ALA A 80 7.52 -32.61 9.48
CA ALA A 80 7.83 -32.18 8.11
C ALA A 80 6.58 -32.04 7.24
N GLU A 81 5.69 -33.03 7.24
CA GLU A 81 4.44 -32.99 6.43
C GLU A 81 3.55 -31.78 6.81
N THR A 82 3.40 -31.49 8.11
CA THR A 82 2.65 -30.32 8.57
C THR A 82 3.33 -29.00 8.20
N ALA A 83 4.67 -28.97 8.17
CA ALA A 83 5.42 -27.80 7.76
C ALA A 83 5.24 -27.53 6.26
N ASP A 84 5.25 -28.58 5.43
CA ASP A 84 5.08 -28.48 3.98
C ASP A 84 3.67 -27.99 3.61
N ASP A 85 2.63 -28.56 4.23
CA ASP A 85 1.23 -28.13 4.03
C ASP A 85 1.04 -26.65 4.42
N LEU A 86 1.57 -26.26 5.59
CA LEU A 86 1.48 -24.88 6.05
C LEU A 86 2.23 -23.91 5.13
N VAL A 87 3.42 -24.29 4.63
CA VAL A 87 4.16 -23.50 3.65
C VAL A 87 3.36 -23.35 2.35
N ALA A 88 2.68 -24.41 1.89
CA ALA A 88 1.84 -24.36 0.70
C ALA A 88 0.67 -23.38 0.87
N ASP A 89 -0.04 -23.45 2.00
CA ASP A 89 -1.15 -22.54 2.31
C ASP A 89 -0.71 -21.07 2.40
N LEU A 90 0.42 -20.81 3.07
CA LEU A 90 0.96 -19.46 3.19
C LEU A 90 1.43 -18.91 1.83
N LYS A 91 2.02 -19.74 0.97
CA LYS A 91 2.35 -19.35 -0.42
C LYS A 91 1.09 -19.04 -1.23
N ALA A 92 0.02 -19.82 -1.05
CA ALA A 92 -1.27 -19.53 -1.69
C ALA A 92 -1.83 -18.18 -1.23
N LEU A 93 -1.83 -17.91 0.09
CA LEU A 93 -2.25 -16.63 0.65
C LEU A 93 -1.41 -15.46 0.08
N ARG A 94 -0.08 -15.62 0.03
CA ARG A 94 0.83 -14.63 -0.53
C ARG A 94 0.52 -14.32 -2.00
N ASN A 95 0.20 -15.34 -2.79
CA ASN A 95 -0.20 -15.15 -4.19
C ASN A 95 -1.53 -14.41 -4.33
N CYS A 96 -2.50 -14.69 -3.46
CA CYS A 96 -3.77 -13.95 -3.41
C CYS A 96 -3.54 -12.46 -3.09
N LEU A 97 -2.67 -12.17 -2.11
CA LEU A 97 -2.31 -10.79 -1.75
C LEU A 97 -1.59 -10.08 -2.91
N ALA A 98 -0.62 -10.73 -3.55
CA ALA A 98 0.09 -10.18 -4.71
C ALA A 98 -0.89 -9.86 -5.86
N THR A 99 -1.81 -10.77 -6.14
CA THR A 99 -2.84 -10.58 -7.18
C THR A 99 -3.78 -9.42 -6.82
N GLY A 100 -4.26 -9.36 -5.58
CA GLY A 100 -5.11 -8.27 -5.11
C GLY A 100 -4.41 -6.90 -5.18
N ALA A 101 -3.11 -6.86 -4.89
CA ALA A 101 -2.31 -5.65 -5.03
C ALA A 101 -2.07 -5.23 -6.49
N ALA A 102 -1.98 -6.19 -7.42
CA ALA A 102 -1.81 -5.92 -8.84
C ALA A 102 -3.11 -5.39 -9.48
N VAL A 103 -4.28 -5.87 -9.04
CA VAL A 103 -5.59 -5.37 -9.49
C VAL A 103 -5.82 -3.91 -9.07
N ALA A 104 -5.15 -3.43 -8.02
CA ALA A 104 -5.24 -2.03 -7.61
C ALA A 104 -4.53 -1.06 -8.56
N ASP A 105 -3.54 -1.50 -9.34
CA ASP A 105 -2.77 -0.62 -10.22
C ASP A 105 -3.64 -0.05 -11.37
N PRO A 106 -4.43 -0.85 -12.12
CA PRO A 106 -5.39 -0.33 -13.10
C PRO A 106 -6.39 0.65 -12.49
N ALA A 107 -6.95 0.34 -11.30
CA ALA A 107 -7.87 1.24 -10.62
C ALA A 107 -7.22 2.58 -10.24
N LEU A 108 -5.93 2.59 -9.92
CA LEU A 108 -5.18 3.82 -9.65
C LEU A 108 -4.88 4.64 -10.90
N ASP A 109 -4.72 3.98 -12.06
CA ASP A 109 -4.59 4.62 -13.36
C ASP A 109 -5.93 5.25 -13.79
N ASP A 110 -7.04 4.52 -13.67
CA ASP A 110 -8.39 5.05 -13.96
C ASP A 110 -8.68 6.30 -13.10
N LEU A 111 -8.35 6.26 -11.81
CA LEU A 111 -8.51 7.40 -10.91
C LEU A 111 -7.55 8.55 -11.21
N ARG A 112 -6.39 8.30 -11.82
CA ARG A 112 -5.46 9.35 -12.26
C ARG A 112 -6.10 10.16 -13.39
N ASP A 113 -6.68 9.49 -14.36
CA ASP A 113 -7.24 10.13 -15.55
C ASP A 113 -8.44 11.02 -15.20
N LEU A 114 -9.21 10.62 -14.19
CA LEU A 114 -10.28 11.43 -13.60
C LEU A 114 -9.77 12.68 -12.85
N THR A 115 -8.56 12.64 -12.28
CA THR A 115 -7.98 13.80 -11.56
C THR A 115 -7.24 14.80 -12.45
N LEU A 116 -6.84 14.40 -13.66
CA LEU A 116 -6.16 15.26 -14.64
C LEU A 116 -7.16 16.01 -15.54
N SER A 117 -8.37 15.49 -15.66
CA SER A 117 -9.45 16.10 -16.42
C SER A 117 -10.20 17.10 -15.52
N ASP A 118 -9.66 18.32 -15.33
CA ASP A 118 -10.42 19.46 -14.79
C ASP A 118 -10.86 20.39 -15.95
N PRO A 119 -11.91 20.00 -16.71
CA PRO A 119 -12.34 20.76 -17.87
C PRO A 119 -12.83 22.16 -17.51
N GLU A 120 -13.34 22.38 -16.29
CA GLU A 120 -13.75 23.71 -15.82
C GLU A 120 -12.54 24.61 -15.51
N GLY A 121 -11.49 24.07 -14.88
CA GLY A 121 -10.23 24.78 -14.67
C GLY A 121 -9.52 25.15 -15.97
N GLU A 122 -9.48 24.24 -16.95
CA GLU A 122 -8.92 24.52 -18.27
C GLU A 122 -9.75 25.54 -19.06
N PHE A 123 -11.07 25.45 -18.98
CA PHE A 123 -11.97 26.44 -19.59
C PHE A 123 -11.79 27.82 -18.95
N ALA A 124 -11.76 27.91 -17.61
CA ALA A 124 -11.57 29.17 -16.89
C ALA A 124 -10.22 29.83 -17.22
N ARG A 125 -9.15 29.03 -17.29
CA ARG A 125 -7.82 29.51 -17.71
C ARG A 125 -7.85 30.01 -19.16
N SER A 126 -8.39 29.23 -20.09
CA SER A 126 -8.48 29.60 -21.50
C SER A 126 -9.33 30.86 -21.71
N TYR A 127 -10.42 31.00 -20.94
CA TYR A 127 -11.27 32.18 -20.96
C TYR A 127 -10.55 33.42 -20.43
N GLN A 128 -9.78 33.30 -19.34
CA GLN A 128 -8.96 34.39 -18.81
C GLN A 128 -7.87 34.82 -19.79
N GLU A 129 -7.18 33.86 -20.43
CA GLU A 129 -6.18 34.12 -21.47
C GLU A 129 -6.82 34.86 -22.67
N TRP A 130 -7.99 34.41 -23.14
CA TRP A 130 -8.74 35.08 -24.21
C TRP A 130 -9.21 36.50 -23.82
N ALA A 131 -9.75 36.66 -22.61
CA ALA A 131 -10.24 37.94 -22.12
C ALA A 131 -9.12 38.98 -21.97
N ALA A 132 -7.94 38.55 -21.50
CA ALA A 132 -6.75 39.39 -21.41
C ALA A 132 -6.20 39.80 -22.78
N ALA A 133 -6.20 38.88 -23.76
CA ALA A 133 -5.78 39.19 -25.12
C ALA A 133 -6.75 40.18 -25.81
N SER A 134 -8.06 40.00 -25.61
CA SER A 134 -9.11 40.79 -26.25
C SER A 134 -9.24 42.21 -25.71
N THR A 135 -8.83 42.46 -24.46
CA THR A 135 -8.83 43.81 -23.86
C THR A 135 -7.64 44.66 -24.31
N SER A 136 -6.52 44.04 -24.71
CA SER A 136 -5.34 44.76 -25.21
C SER A 136 -5.46 45.29 -26.64
N ALA A 137 -6.43 44.80 -27.42
CA ALA A 137 -6.62 45.15 -28.83
C ALA A 137 -7.60 46.32 -29.07
N GLY A 138 -8.15 46.93 -28.01
CA GLY A 138 -9.22 47.93 -28.08
C GLY A 138 -8.87 49.34 -27.59
N SER A 139 -7.58 49.69 -27.46
CA SER A 139 -7.11 51.05 -27.11
C SER A 139 -6.36 51.72 -28.25
#